data_AF-A0A5C1HA75-F1
#
_entry.id   AF-A0A5C1HA75-F1
#
_cell.length_a   1.000
_cell.length_b   1.000
_cell.length_c   1.000
_cell.angle_alpha   90.00
_cell.angle_beta   90.00
_cell.angle_gamma   90.00
#
_symmetry.space_group_name_H-M   'P 1'
#
loop_
_entity.id
_entity.type
_entity.pdbx_description
1 polymer ?
#
loop_
_entity_poly.entity_id
_entity_poly.type
_entity_poly.pdbx_seq_one_letter_code
_entity_poly.pdbx_strand_id
1 'polypeptide(L)'
;MISFHNIRNKQLKQKYLKAGKLSYIHRKKYIRNNSNIFNLNKILKLRQLNYSKFKYQIHLLNILLNIKFQHLLLDPFIFKLLFKKNIVPNKSILEQIFNLINF
;
A
#
# COMPACT_ATOMS: atom_id res chain seq x y z
N MET A 1 0.92 -9.99 26.95
CA MET A 1 2.32 -10.46 27.06
C MET A 1 2.28 -11.71 27.93
N ILE A 2 2.73 -12.88 27.46
CA ILE A 2 2.72 -14.10 28.29
C ILE A 2 3.83 -13.95 29.33
N SER A 3 3.49 -13.95 30.62
CA SER A 3 4.47 -13.84 31.70
C SER A 3 5.23 -15.16 31.84
N PHE A 4 6.53 -15.15 31.51
CA PHE A 4 7.44 -16.29 31.66
C PHE A 4 7.69 -16.70 33.12
N HIS A 5 7.13 -15.94 34.08
CA HIS A 5 7.35 -16.13 35.50
C HIS A 5 6.86 -17.51 35.98
N ASN A 6 5.79 -18.04 35.39
CA ASN A 6 5.17 -19.29 35.83
C ASN A 6 5.74 -20.55 35.13
N ILE A 7 6.66 -20.40 34.16
CA ILE A 7 7.22 -21.54 33.43
C ILE A 7 8.47 -22.04 34.15
N ARG A 8 8.31 -23.06 35.00
CA ARG A 8 9.41 -23.68 35.76
C ARG A 8 10.39 -24.47 34.87
N ASN A 9 9.91 -25.05 33.77
CA ASN A 9 10.75 -25.86 32.88
C ASN A 9 11.65 -24.97 31.99
N LYS A 10 12.98 -25.11 32.18
CA LYS A 10 14.02 -24.35 31.47
C LYS A 10 13.96 -24.51 29.93
N GLN A 11 13.70 -25.72 29.44
CA GLN A 11 13.66 -25.99 27.99
C GLN A 11 12.44 -25.34 27.34
N LEU A 12 11.27 -25.43 27.98
CA LEU A 12 10.05 -24.76 27.52
C LEU A 12 10.24 -23.24 27.50
N LYS A 13 10.83 -22.67 28.55
CA LYS A 13 11.12 -21.23 28.63
C LYS A 13 11.97 -20.75 27.44
N GLN A 14 13.03 -21.49 27.08
CA GLN A 14 13.86 -21.17 25.92
C GLN A 14 13.10 -21.27 24.60
N LYS A 15 12.25 -22.29 24.41
CA LYS A 15 11.41 -22.42 23.21
C LYS A 15 10.49 -21.22 23.03
N TYR A 16 9.80 -20.80 24.10
CA TYR A 16 8.90 -19.64 24.05
C TYR A 16 9.63 -18.31 23.80
N LEU A 17 10.81 -18.10 24.38
CA LEU A 17 11.62 -16.90 24.09
C LEU A 17 12.04 -16.83 22.62
N LYS A 18 12.48 -17.97 22.06
CA LYS A 18 12.81 -18.07 20.63
C LYS A 18 11.59 -17.79 19.75
N ALA A 19 10.44 -18.38 20.08
CA ALA A 19 9.19 -18.15 19.35
C ALA A 19 8.74 -16.69 19.41
N GLY A 20 8.85 -16.02 20.56
CA GLY A 20 8.56 -14.60 20.71
C GLY A 20 9.45 -13.72 19.84
N LYS A 21 10.77 -13.97 19.85
CA LYS A 21 11.75 -13.26 19.00
C LYS A 21 11.43 -13.46 17.52
N LEU A 22 11.17 -14.69 17.09
CA LEU A 22 10.80 -14.99 15.71
C LEU A 22 9.48 -14.30 15.31
N SER A 23 8.45 -14.39 16.14
CA SER A 23 7.15 -13.72 15.90
C SER A 23 7.30 -12.21 15.73
N TYR A 24 8.14 -11.57 16.54
CA TYR A 24 8.43 -10.14 16.41
C TYR A 24 9.13 -9.80 15.08
N ILE A 25 10.17 -10.57 14.73
CA ILE A 25 10.89 -10.39 13.46
C ILE A 25 9.95 -10.59 12.27
N HIS A 26 9.12 -11.64 12.30
CA HIS A 26 8.13 -11.92 11.26
C HIS A 26 7.11 -10.80 11.13
N ARG A 27 6.57 -10.27 12.24
CA ARG A 27 5.63 -9.14 12.20
C ARG A 27 6.25 -7.89 11.58
N LYS A 28 7.49 -7.55 11.96
CA LYS A 28 8.22 -6.42 11.33
C LYS A 28 8.46 -6.64 9.84
N LYS A 29 8.82 -7.87 9.43
CA LYS A 29 9.02 -8.21 8.02
C LYS A 29 7.71 -8.17 7.22
N TYR A 30 6.61 -8.63 7.80
CA TYR A 30 5.28 -8.60 7.17
C TYR A 30 4.80 -7.16 6.93
N ILE A 31 4.98 -6.26 7.91
CA ILE A 31 4.66 -4.83 7.75
C ILE A 31 5.50 -4.18 6.63
N ARG A 32 6.78 -4.56 6.50
CA ARG A 32 7.64 -4.07 5.41
C ARG A 32 7.28 -4.67 4.05
N ASN A 33 6.88 -5.93 4.01
CA ASN A 33 6.37 -6.59 2.81
C ASN A 33 4.92 -6.18 2.54
N ASN A 34 4.71 -4.88 2.28
CA ASN A 34 3.46 -4.41 1.70
C ASN A 34 3.34 -5.01 0.28
N SER A 35 2.70 -6.17 0.18
CA SER A 35 2.40 -6.87 -1.08
C SER A 35 1.76 -5.94 -2.12
N ASN A 36 1.04 -4.92 -1.67
CA ASN A 36 0.38 -3.94 -2.52
C ASN A 36 1.38 -3.11 -3.37
N ILE A 37 2.58 -2.80 -2.87
CA ILE A 37 3.60 -2.05 -3.64
C ILE A 37 4.16 -2.89 -4.79
N PHE A 38 4.38 -4.19 -4.55
CA PHE A 38 4.88 -5.09 -5.59
C PHE A 38 3.86 -5.28 -6.73
N ASN A 39 2.58 -5.39 -6.38
CA ASN A 39 1.50 -5.47 -7.36
C ASN A 39 1.38 -4.17 -8.17
N LEU A 40 1.49 -3.01 -7.51
CA LEU A 40 1.44 -1.71 -8.20
C LEU A 40 2.57 -1.55 -9.22
N ASN A 41 3.80 -1.94 -8.89
CA ASN A 41 4.90 -1.88 -9.86
C ASN A 41 4.69 -2.78 -11.08
N LYS A 42 4.08 -3.97 -10.90
CA LYS A 42 3.72 -4.83 -12.04
C LYS A 42 2.66 -4.18 -12.93
N ILE A 43 1.62 -3.59 -12.33
CA ILE A 43 0.53 -2.92 -13.05
C ILE A 43 1.07 -1.71 -13.82
N LEU A 44 1.93 -0.91 -13.20
CA LEU A 44 2.58 0.23 -13.87
C LEU A 44 3.45 -0.21 -15.05
N LYS A 45 4.20 -1.31 -14.90
CA LYS A 45 4.97 -1.89 -16.02
C LYS A 45 4.09 -2.32 -17.18
N LEU A 46 2.95 -2.98 -16.92
CA LEU A 46 1.98 -3.34 -17.97
C LEU A 46 1.45 -2.12 -18.72
N ARG A 47 1.37 -0.97 -18.05
CA ARG A 47 0.94 0.31 -18.62
C ARG A 47 2.10 1.20 -19.07
N GLN A 48 3.31 0.66 -19.19
CA GLN A 48 4.52 1.35 -19.64
C GLN A 48 4.89 2.60 -18.83
N LEU A 49 4.56 2.62 -17.53
CA LEU A 49 4.88 3.73 -16.63
C LEU A 49 5.91 3.33 -15.57
N ASN A 50 6.73 4.31 -15.20
CA ASN A 50 7.66 4.22 -14.08
C ASN A 50 7.00 4.73 -12.79
N TYR A 51 7.28 4.05 -11.67
CA TYR A 51 6.76 4.42 -10.35
C TYR A 51 7.08 5.86 -9.95
N SER A 52 8.26 6.37 -10.31
CA SER A 52 8.67 7.76 -10.05
C SER A 52 7.76 8.77 -10.75
N LYS A 53 7.50 8.58 -12.06
CA LYS A 53 6.58 9.43 -12.84
C LYS A 53 5.15 9.36 -12.29
N PHE A 54 4.70 8.16 -11.94
CA PHE A 54 3.40 7.92 -11.33
C PHE A 54 3.24 8.65 -9.99
N LYS A 55 4.22 8.50 -9.08
CA LYS A 55 4.23 9.14 -7.77
C LYS A 55 4.17 10.67 -7.90
N TYR A 56 4.93 11.22 -8.85
CA TYR A 56 4.93 12.66 -9.13
C TYR A 56 3.56 13.16 -9.60
N GLN A 57 2.89 12.46 -10.51
CA GLN A 57 1.57 12.87 -10.99
C GLN A 57 0.48 12.79 -9.92
N ILE A 58 0.49 11.75 -9.08
CA ILE A 58 -0.43 11.65 -7.95
C ILE A 58 -0.23 12.80 -6.96
N HIS A 59 1.03 13.15 -6.70
CA HIS A 59 1.36 14.30 -5.85
C HIS A 59 0.84 15.62 -6.47
N LEU A 60 1.00 15.81 -7.78
CA LEU A 60 0.48 16.99 -8.49
C LEU A 60 -1.05 17.08 -8.42
N LEU A 61 -1.75 15.95 -8.44
CA LEU A 61 -3.20 15.89 -8.30
C LEU A 61 -3.66 16.04 -6.84
N ASN A 62 -2.72 16.20 -5.90
CA ASN A 62 -2.95 16.23 -4.45
C ASN A 62 -3.75 15.03 -3.93
N ILE A 63 -3.63 13.88 -4.60
CA ILE A 63 -4.34 12.67 -4.21
C ILE A 63 -3.44 11.90 -3.25
N LEU A 64 -3.77 11.94 -1.95
CA LEU A 64 -3.15 11.04 -0.98
C LEU A 64 -3.80 9.65 -1.11
N LEU A 65 -3.32 8.85 -2.07
CA LEU A 65 -3.74 7.46 -2.21
C LEU A 65 -3.22 6.64 -1.02
N ASN A 66 -4.10 6.41 -0.05
CA ASN A 66 -3.88 5.42 1.00
C ASN A 66 -3.58 4.06 0.34
N ILE A 67 -2.67 3.28 0.93
CA ILE A 67 -2.30 1.93 0.47
C ILE A 67 -3.53 1.03 0.28
N LYS A 68 -4.61 1.27 1.04
CA LYS A 68 -5.89 0.57 0.92
C LYS A 68 -6.59 0.81 -0.43
N PHE A 69 -6.44 1.99 -1.03
CA PHE A 69 -7.11 2.39 -2.28
C PHE A 69 -6.26 2.19 -3.53
N GLN A 70 -5.07 1.56 -3.41
CA GLN A 70 -4.23 1.24 -4.57
C GLN A 70 -4.93 0.35 -5.63
N HIS A 71 -5.95 -0.42 -5.22
CA HIS A 71 -6.74 -1.22 -6.16
C HIS A 71 -7.56 -0.38 -7.14
N LEU A 72 -7.94 0.85 -6.80
CA LEU A 72 -8.65 1.75 -7.72
C LEU A 72 -7.80 2.10 -8.95
N LEU A 73 -6.49 1.91 -8.89
CA LEU A 73 -5.56 2.10 -10.01
C LEU A 73 -5.52 0.91 -10.98
N LEU A 74 -6.07 -0.24 -10.59
CA LEU A 74 -6.28 -1.37 -11.50
C LEU A 74 -7.35 -1.01 -12.52
N ASP A 75 -8.33 -0.22 -12.11
CA ASP A 75 -9.44 0.17 -12.95
C ASP A 75 -8.93 1.00 -14.15
N PRO A 76 -9.06 0.50 -15.38
CA PRO A 76 -8.56 1.17 -16.57
C PRO A 76 -9.17 2.56 -16.76
N PHE A 77 -10.39 2.78 -16.27
CA PHE A 77 -11.03 4.09 -16.39
C PHE A 77 -10.37 5.12 -15.46
N ILE A 78 -10.25 4.80 -14.18
CA ILE A 78 -9.63 5.67 -13.17
C ILE A 78 -8.18 5.96 -13.54
N PHE A 79 -7.43 4.93 -13.97
CA PHE A 79 -6.07 5.11 -14.44
C PHE A 79 -6.02 6.06 -15.66
N LYS A 80 -6.88 5.85 -16.67
CA LYS A 80 -6.91 6.73 -17.84
C LYS A 80 -7.28 8.17 -17.46
N LEU A 81 -8.10 8.36 -16.43
CA LEU A 81 -8.51 9.67 -15.94
C LEU A 81 -7.37 10.40 -15.21
N LEU A 82 -6.64 9.69 -14.34
CA LEU A 82 -5.44 10.21 -13.67
C LEU A 82 -4.30 10.55 -14.63
N PHE A 83 -4.16 9.79 -15.72
CA PHE A 83 -3.04 9.92 -16.67
C PHE A 83 -3.41 10.64 -17.98
N LYS A 84 -4.69 11.02 -18.18
CA LYS A 84 -5.08 11.85 -19.33
C LYS A 84 -4.51 13.25 -19.09
N LYS A 85 -3.44 13.56 -19.85
CA LYS A 85 -2.74 14.85 -19.96
C LYS A 85 -3.41 16.00 -19.20
N ASN A 86 -2.76 16.42 -18.11
CA ASN A 86 -2.96 17.69 -17.41
C ASN A 86 -2.70 18.88 -18.35
N ILE A 87 -3.66 19.19 -19.22
CA ILE A 87 -3.80 20.52 -19.84
C ILE A 87 -4.95 21.28 -19.16
N VAL A 88 -5.82 20.59 -18.42
CA VAL A 88 -6.99 21.17 -17.77
C VAL A 88 -6.70 21.36 -16.27
N PRO A 89 -7.06 22.50 -15.66
CA PRO A 89 -6.77 22.79 -14.25
C PRO A 89 -7.34 21.72 -13.31
N ASN A 90 -6.53 21.31 -12.32
CA ASN A 90 -6.79 20.25 -11.34
C ASN A 90 -8.20 20.24 -10.71
N LYS A 91 -8.88 21.38 -10.64
CA LYS A 91 -10.22 21.53 -10.07
C LYS A 91 -11.29 20.69 -10.82
N SER A 92 -11.24 20.65 -12.15
CA SER A 92 -12.25 19.94 -12.95
C SER A 92 -12.12 18.41 -12.86
N ILE A 93 -10.90 17.90 -12.67
CA ILE A 93 -10.65 16.47 -12.53
C ILE A 93 -11.17 15.97 -11.18
N LEU A 94 -10.95 16.73 -10.10
CA LEU A 94 -11.48 16.39 -8.78
C LEU A 94 -13.01 16.41 -8.74
N GLU A 95 -13.66 17.37 -9.39
CA GLU A 95 -15.13 17.41 -9.52
C GLU A 95 -15.67 16.19 -10.29
N GLN A 96 -15.02 15.79 -11.38
CA GLN A 96 -15.41 14.57 -12.12
C GLN A 96 -15.26 13.30 -11.28
N ILE A 97 -14.19 13.19 -10.50
CA ILE A 97 -13.97 12.05 -9.60
C ILE A 97 -15.01 12.03 -8.49
N PHE A 98 -15.34 13.18 -7.89
CA PHE A 98 -16.38 13.27 -6.86
C PHE A 98 -17.77 12.88 -7.41
N ASN A 99 -18.11 13.33 -8.61
CA ASN A 99 -19.39 12.98 -9.25
C ASN A 99 -19.51 11.50 -9.60
N LEU A 100 -18.39 10.82 -9.88
CA LEU A 100 -18.36 9.37 -10.13
C LEU A 100 -18.44 8.53 -8.85
N ILE A 101 -18.02 9.08 -7.70
CA ILE A 101 -18.06 8.39 -6.40
C ILE A 101 -19.42 8.59 -5.70
N ASN A 102 -20.10 9.70 -5.95
CA ASN A 102 -21.40 10.03 -5.35
C ASN A 102 -22.62 9.52 -6.15
N PHE A 103 -22.41 8.58 -7.07
CA PHE A 103 -23.45 7.83 -7.79
C PHE A 103 -23.40 6.36 -7.41
#